data_AF-A0A2V8NK21-F1
#
_entry.id   AF-A0A2V8NK21-F1
#
_cell.length_a   1.000
_cell.length_b   1.000
_cell.length_c   1.000
_cell.angle_alpha   90.00
_cell.angle_beta   90.00
_cell.angle_gamma   90.00
#
_symmetry.space_group_name_H-M   'P 1'
#
loop_
_entity.id
_entity.type
_entity.pdbx_description
1 polymer ?
#
loop_
_entity_poly.entity_id
_entity_poly.type
_entity_poly.pdbx_seq_one_letter_code
_entity_poly.pdbx_strand_id
1 'polypeptide(L)'
;MRTEIKAKPLVQFSFACTKETLYPNKKLDRLVRPLIEKADTPIVYGDRAFKFDLNGDKVDEFFVPIECGVIDFCWWGIFSVNPARVLGFVGGSTIYIHKRVGLWSQLTVVTDEGVSDGRISKYHFRNGHYRKFGGDFDTSAYRDDFPKSLLTVHPTCDPSYRPERAQN
;
A
#
# COMPACT_ATOMS: atom_id res chain seq x y z
N MET A 1 23.85 -4.90 -10.58
CA MET A 1 22.77 -5.10 -11.58
C MET A 1 21.59 -4.23 -11.12
N ARG A 2 21.20 -3.20 -11.87
CA ARG A 2 20.10 -2.29 -11.47
C ARG A 2 18.76 -3.00 -11.69
N THR A 3 18.05 -3.30 -10.60
CA THR A 3 16.70 -3.88 -10.68
C THR A 3 15.72 -2.75 -10.98
N GLU A 4 15.57 -2.41 -12.25
CA GLU A 4 14.72 -1.31 -12.69
C GLU A 4 13.25 -1.62 -12.39
N ILE A 5 12.59 -0.76 -11.60
CA ILE A 5 11.12 -0.75 -11.51
C ILE A 5 10.61 -0.10 -12.79
N LYS A 6 10.42 -0.92 -13.82
CA LYS A 6 10.06 -0.47 -15.16
C LYS A 6 8.62 0.03 -15.27
N ALA A 7 7.73 -0.43 -14.39
CA ALA A 7 6.33 0.00 -14.39
C ALA A 7 6.19 1.35 -13.70
N LYS A 8 5.61 2.33 -14.41
CA LYS A 8 5.23 3.61 -13.82
C LYS A 8 4.03 3.40 -12.88
N PRO A 9 4.09 3.85 -11.62
CA PRO A 9 2.94 3.76 -10.74
C PRO A 9 1.80 4.67 -11.22
N LEU A 10 0.58 4.29 -10.89
CA LEU A 10 -0.62 5.10 -11.14
C LEU A 10 -0.95 5.98 -9.93
N VAL A 11 -0.73 5.45 -8.73
CA VAL A 11 -1.06 6.08 -7.46
C VAL A 11 0.10 5.94 -6.51
N GLN A 12 0.35 6.99 -5.74
CA GLN A 12 1.18 6.98 -4.54
C GLN A 12 0.31 7.46 -3.38
N PHE A 13 0.41 6.80 -2.23
CA PHE A 13 -0.25 7.27 -1.01
C PHE A 13 0.57 6.88 0.23
N SER A 14 0.27 7.55 1.34
CA SER A 14 0.83 7.28 2.67
C SER A 14 -0.26 7.43 3.73
N PHE A 15 0.12 7.36 5.01
CA PHE A 15 -0.77 7.61 6.14
C PHE A 15 -1.57 8.91 6.00
N ALA A 16 -0.96 9.98 5.48
CA ALA A 16 -1.61 11.28 5.29
C ALA A 16 -2.84 11.25 4.35
N CYS A 17 -2.95 10.24 3.47
CA CYS A 17 -4.09 10.09 2.59
C CYS A 17 -5.23 9.26 3.20
N THR A 18 -5.05 8.69 4.39
CA THR A 18 -6.09 7.90 5.06
C THR A 18 -7.13 8.81 5.69
N LYS A 19 -8.40 8.40 5.67
CA LYS A 19 -9.51 9.15 6.29
C LYS A 19 -10.48 8.21 6.97
N GLU A 20 -11.03 8.63 8.10
CA GLU A 20 -12.09 7.91 8.81
C GLU A 20 -13.36 7.78 7.96
N THR A 21 -13.69 8.82 7.17
CA THR A 21 -14.84 8.82 6.26
C THR A 21 -14.74 7.80 5.13
N LEU A 22 -13.53 7.29 4.84
CA LEU A 22 -13.29 6.25 3.85
C LEU A 22 -13.32 4.84 4.45
N TYR A 23 -13.32 4.72 5.78
CA TYR A 23 -13.26 3.44 6.47
C TYR A 23 -14.66 2.84 6.69
N PRO A 24 -14.98 1.67 6.10
CA PRO A 24 -16.30 1.06 6.19
C PRO A 24 -16.47 0.26 7.50
N ASN A 25 -16.59 0.98 8.63
CA ASN A 25 -16.70 0.49 10.01
C ASN A 25 -17.40 -0.88 10.14
N LYS A 26 -18.68 -1.00 9.75
CA LYS A 26 -19.46 -2.22 9.98
C LYS A 26 -18.91 -3.48 9.30
N LYS A 27 -18.23 -3.36 8.17
CA LYS A 27 -17.74 -4.51 7.38
C LYS A 27 -16.29 -4.87 7.73
N LEU A 28 -15.43 -3.88 7.95
CA LEU A 28 -14.02 -4.11 8.24
C LEU A 28 -13.73 -4.32 9.72
N ASP A 29 -14.52 -3.78 10.65
CA ASP A 29 -14.24 -3.90 12.08
C ASP A 29 -14.06 -5.35 12.54
N ARG A 30 -14.85 -6.27 11.98
CA ARG A 30 -14.76 -7.70 12.31
C ARG A 30 -13.41 -8.32 11.93
N LEU A 31 -12.73 -7.75 10.93
CA LEU A 31 -11.42 -8.19 10.45
C LEU A 31 -10.30 -7.39 11.13
N VAL A 32 -10.52 -6.10 11.36
CA VAL A 32 -9.51 -5.15 11.83
C VAL A 32 -9.34 -5.18 13.35
N ARG A 33 -10.43 -5.22 14.13
CA ARG A 33 -10.34 -5.21 15.61
C ARG A 33 -9.44 -6.30 16.19
N PRO A 34 -9.54 -7.57 15.76
CA PRO A 34 -8.66 -8.61 16.29
C PRO A 34 -7.17 -8.42 15.96
N LEU A 35 -6.85 -7.60 14.95
CA LEU A 35 -5.48 -7.28 14.57
C LEU A 35 -4.93 -6.15 15.45
N ILE A 36 -5.76 -5.14 15.71
CA ILE A 36 -5.47 -4.03 16.64
C ILE A 36 -5.22 -4.56 18.05
N GLU A 37 -6.10 -5.44 18.54
CA GLU A 37 -6.01 -6.02 19.90
C GLU A 37 -4.74 -6.85 20.13
N LYS A 38 -4.09 -7.31 19.04
CA LYS A 38 -2.86 -8.10 19.07
C LYS A 38 -1.62 -7.30 18.73
N ALA A 39 -1.76 -6.02 18.39
CA ALA A 39 -0.63 -5.16 18.09
C ALA A 39 0.20 -4.93 19.36
N ASP A 40 1.52 -4.97 19.23
CA ASP A 40 2.47 -4.86 20.35
C ASP A 40 2.99 -3.41 20.54
N THR A 41 2.44 -2.46 19.77
CA THR A 41 2.78 -1.03 19.82
C THR A 41 1.69 -0.23 20.55
N PRO A 42 2.04 0.91 21.19
CA PRO A 42 1.04 1.86 21.67
C PRO A 42 0.36 2.67 20.55
N ILE A 43 0.93 2.71 19.34
CA ILE A 43 0.39 3.51 18.21
C ILE A 43 -0.37 2.59 17.26
N VAL A 44 -1.60 2.27 17.65
CA VAL A 44 -2.49 1.41 16.88
C VAL A 44 -3.59 2.26 16.23
N TYR A 45 -3.85 2.00 14.96
CA TYR A 45 -4.93 2.60 14.18
C TYR A 45 -5.93 1.52 13.75
N GLY A 46 -6.89 1.90 12.91
CA GLY A 46 -7.83 1.00 12.26
C GLY A 46 -9.26 1.52 12.29
N ASP A 47 -9.37 2.84 12.33
CA ASP A 47 -10.55 3.67 12.17
C ASP A 47 -10.56 4.40 10.82
N ARG A 48 -9.46 4.30 10.05
CA ARG A 48 -9.20 5.06 8.82
C ARG A 48 -8.68 4.16 7.72
N ALA A 49 -8.92 4.55 6.47
CA ALA A 49 -8.44 3.81 5.31
C ALA A 49 -8.02 4.73 4.17
N PHE A 50 -7.14 4.22 3.33
CA PHE A 50 -7.07 4.57 1.92
C PHE A 50 -7.82 3.49 1.12
N LYS A 51 -8.51 3.86 0.05
CA LYS A 51 -9.29 2.93 -0.76
C LYS A 51 -8.90 2.99 -2.23
N PHE A 52 -8.85 1.84 -2.90
CA PHE A 52 -8.54 1.75 -4.31
C PHE A 52 -9.08 0.46 -4.91
N ASP A 53 -9.56 0.51 -6.15
CA ASP A 53 -9.99 -0.67 -6.90
C ASP A 53 -8.76 -1.40 -7.47
N LEU A 54 -8.25 -2.38 -6.73
CA LEU A 54 -7.03 -3.11 -7.06
C LEU A 54 -7.27 -4.15 -8.16
N ASN A 55 -8.50 -4.59 -8.37
CA ASN A 55 -8.81 -5.72 -9.26
C ASN A 55 -9.61 -5.30 -10.53
N GLY A 56 -10.26 -4.14 -10.51
CA GLY A 56 -11.05 -3.61 -11.62
C GLY A 56 -12.54 -3.83 -11.61
N ASP A 57 -13.08 -4.46 -10.59
CA ASP A 57 -14.49 -4.83 -10.48
C ASP A 57 -15.37 -3.65 -10.03
N LYS A 58 -14.77 -2.46 -9.85
CA LYS A 58 -15.39 -1.23 -9.36
C LYS A 58 -15.79 -1.28 -7.87
N VAL A 59 -15.31 -2.29 -7.14
CA VAL A 59 -15.39 -2.38 -5.69
C VAL A 59 -14.01 -2.05 -5.13
N ASP A 60 -13.94 -1.12 -4.19
CA ASP A 60 -12.66 -0.74 -3.62
C ASP A 60 -12.14 -1.80 -2.63
N GLU A 61 -10.85 -2.05 -2.68
CA GLU A 61 -10.08 -2.59 -1.56
C GLU A 61 -9.58 -1.47 -0.65
N PHE A 62 -9.32 -1.83 0.60
CA PHE A 62 -8.99 -0.88 1.67
C PHE A 62 -7.63 -1.20 2.26
N PHE A 63 -6.79 -0.17 2.31
CA PHE A 63 -5.53 -0.16 3.06
C PHE A 63 -5.79 0.53 4.39
N VAL A 64 -5.66 -0.23 5.48
CA VAL A 64 -5.92 0.24 6.83
C VAL A 64 -4.60 0.20 7.58
N PRO A 65 -4.09 1.33 8.11
CA PRO A 65 -2.97 1.30 9.02
C PRO A 65 -3.43 0.58 10.29
N ILE A 66 -2.68 -0.45 10.71
CA ILE A 66 -2.98 -1.24 11.90
C ILE A 66 -2.07 -0.78 13.03
N GLU A 67 -0.76 -0.79 12.79
CA GLU A 67 0.24 -0.43 13.77
C GLU A 67 1.24 0.50 13.09
N CYS A 68 1.55 1.64 13.70
CA CYS A 68 2.54 2.55 13.17
C CYS A 68 3.69 2.74 14.17
N GLY A 69 4.88 2.91 13.62
CA GLY A 69 6.09 3.23 14.38
C GLY A 69 6.46 4.70 14.26
N VAL A 70 7.70 4.99 14.63
CA VAL A 70 8.33 6.28 14.36
C VAL A 70 8.67 6.42 12.87
N ILE A 71 8.68 7.67 12.38
CA ILE A 71 9.07 8.04 11.00
C ILE A 71 8.09 7.50 9.93
N ASP A 72 6.79 7.78 10.12
CA ASP A 72 5.69 7.51 9.17
C ASP A 72 5.55 6.04 8.70
N PHE A 73 6.31 5.12 9.29
CA PHE A 73 6.20 3.70 8.99
C PHE A 73 4.93 3.13 9.61
N CYS A 74 4.14 2.44 8.80
CA CYS A 74 3.00 1.67 9.27
C CYS A 74 3.02 0.25 8.74
N TRP A 75 2.54 -0.67 9.57
CA TRP A 75 2.00 -1.96 9.16
C TRP A 75 0.57 -1.76 8.70
N TRP A 76 0.34 -2.06 7.43
CA TRP A 76 -0.93 -1.90 6.75
C TRP A 76 -1.58 -3.26 6.53
N GLY A 77 -2.84 -3.38 6.89
CA GLY A 77 -3.69 -4.46 6.41
C GLY A 77 -4.38 -4.07 5.10
N ILE A 78 -4.45 -5.01 4.16
CA ILE A 78 -5.18 -4.87 2.90
C ILE A 78 -6.43 -5.73 2.98
N PHE A 79 -7.60 -5.15 2.71
CA PHE A 79 -8.87 -5.82 2.91
C PHE A 79 -9.80 -5.64 1.70
N SER A 80 -10.64 -6.65 1.45
CA SER A 80 -11.86 -6.50 0.65
C SER A 80 -13.06 -6.50 1.58
N VAL A 81 -14.13 -5.81 1.18
CA VAL A 81 -15.43 -5.79 1.89
C VAL A 81 -16.51 -6.61 1.18
N ASN A 82 -16.21 -7.12 -0.01
CA ASN A 82 -17.16 -7.91 -0.79
C ASN A 82 -16.43 -8.98 -1.64
N PRO A 83 -16.22 -10.20 -1.12
CA PRO A 83 -16.53 -10.61 0.25
C PRO A 83 -15.56 -9.99 1.28
N ALA A 84 -16.01 -9.85 2.53
CA ALA A 84 -15.17 -9.36 3.62
C ALA A 84 -14.02 -10.35 3.90
N ARG A 85 -12.78 -9.95 3.62
CA ARG A 85 -11.58 -10.77 3.89
C ARG A 85 -10.29 -9.95 3.96
N VAL A 86 -9.30 -10.52 4.63
CA VAL A 86 -7.92 -10.04 4.61
C VAL A 86 -7.27 -10.49 3.30
N LEU A 87 -6.74 -9.52 2.56
CA LEU A 87 -5.99 -9.75 1.32
C LEU A 87 -4.49 -9.74 1.55
N GLY A 88 -3.98 -9.31 2.71
CA GLY A 88 -2.56 -9.37 3.03
C GLY A 88 -2.11 -8.22 3.91
N PHE A 89 -0.80 -8.18 4.16
CA PHE A 89 -0.16 -7.15 4.98
C PHE A 89 1.08 -6.63 4.29
N VAL A 90 1.33 -5.33 4.44
CA VAL A 90 2.57 -4.68 3.97
C VAL A 90 3.07 -3.71 5.03
N GLY A 91 4.39 -3.56 5.14
CA GLY A 91 5.02 -2.61 6.07
C GLY A 91 5.79 -1.55 5.29
N GLY A 92 5.51 -0.28 5.54
CA GLY A 92 6.21 0.85 4.92
C GLY A 92 5.55 2.19 5.18
N SER A 93 6.24 3.27 4.80
CA SER A 93 5.78 4.65 4.91
C SER A 93 4.98 5.09 3.68
N THR A 94 5.38 4.64 2.50
CA THR A 94 4.75 5.01 1.22
C THR A 94 4.41 3.77 0.40
N ILE A 95 3.19 3.73 -0.14
CA ILE A 95 2.70 2.66 -1.00
C ILE A 95 2.40 3.22 -2.39
N TYR A 96 2.92 2.52 -3.40
CA TYR A 96 2.68 2.78 -4.81
C TYR A 96 1.84 1.66 -5.39
N ILE A 97 0.75 2.03 -6.07
CA ILE A 97 -0.10 1.11 -6.82
C ILE A 97 0.22 1.25 -8.30
N HIS A 98 0.60 0.14 -8.91
CA HIS A 98 0.93 0.07 -10.34
C HIS A 98 -0.30 -0.26 -11.18
N LYS A 99 -0.18 -0.05 -12.50
CA LYS A 99 -1.16 -0.61 -13.45
C LYS A 99 -1.23 -2.12 -13.24
N ARG A 100 -2.45 -2.66 -13.39
CA ARG A 100 -2.70 -4.09 -13.32
C ARG A 100 -1.85 -4.85 -14.32
N VAL A 101 -1.12 -5.85 -13.82
CA VAL A 101 -0.39 -6.83 -14.63
C VAL A 101 -1.16 -8.14 -14.48
N GLY A 102 -2.26 -8.26 -15.22
CA GLY A 102 -3.27 -9.30 -15.02
C GLY A 102 -4.53 -8.76 -14.33
N LEU A 103 -5.11 -9.54 -13.42
CA LEU A 103 -6.35 -9.16 -12.73
C LEU A 103 -6.13 -8.16 -11.60
N TRP A 104 -5.01 -8.23 -10.88
CA TRP A 104 -4.75 -7.41 -9.70
C TRP A 104 -3.55 -6.48 -9.90
N SER A 105 -3.61 -5.30 -9.27
CA SER A 105 -2.53 -4.32 -9.28
C SER A 105 -1.31 -4.88 -8.55
N GLN A 106 -0.11 -4.56 -9.04
CA GLN A 106 1.11 -4.78 -8.28
C GLN A 106 1.30 -3.62 -7.29
N LEU A 107 1.91 -3.89 -6.15
CA LEU A 107 2.29 -2.87 -5.18
C LEU A 107 3.81 -2.75 -5.10
N THR A 108 4.27 -1.53 -4.89
CA THR A 108 5.62 -1.24 -4.40
C THR A 108 5.50 -0.49 -3.09
N VAL A 109 6.22 -0.93 -2.08
CA VAL A 109 6.17 -0.36 -0.74
C VAL A 109 7.57 0.13 -0.40
N VAL A 110 7.65 1.37 0.02
CA VAL A 110 8.89 2.02 0.45
C VAL A 110 8.83 2.15 1.96
N THR A 111 9.91 1.72 2.60
CA THR A 111 10.19 1.89 4.02
C THR A 111 11.36 2.83 4.15
N ASP A 112 11.22 3.87 4.96
CA ASP A 112 12.34 4.74 5.32
C ASP A 112 13.03 4.15 6.55
N GLU A 113 14.33 3.87 6.46
CA GLU A 113 15.15 3.27 7.53
C GLU A 113 16.06 4.31 8.20
N GLY A 114 15.63 5.58 8.18
CA GLY A 114 16.38 6.72 8.70
C GLY A 114 16.21 7.96 7.81
N VAL A 115 17.14 8.92 7.94
CA VAL A 115 17.09 10.18 7.16
C VAL A 115 17.50 9.97 5.70
N SER A 116 18.38 9.00 5.44
CA SER A 116 18.99 8.81 4.12
C SER A 116 18.73 7.45 3.51
N ASP A 117 18.47 6.42 4.30
CA ASP A 117 18.37 5.05 3.81
C ASP A 117 16.93 4.58 3.82
N GLY A 118 16.62 3.67 2.91
CA GLY A 118 15.30 3.08 2.81
C GLY A 118 15.35 1.73 2.14
N ARG A 119 14.19 1.10 2.03
CA ARG A 119 14.01 -0.20 1.42
C ARG A 119 12.78 -0.21 0.56
N ILE A 120 12.91 -0.80 -0.62
CA ILE A 120 11.81 -0.99 -1.55
C ILE A 120 11.48 -2.48 -1.64
N SER A 121 10.25 -2.83 -1.26
CA SER A 121 9.68 -4.16 -1.42
C SER A 121 8.59 -4.16 -2.50
N LYS A 122 8.42 -5.28 -3.20
CA LYS A 122 7.37 -5.45 -4.21
C LYS A 122 6.40 -6.55 -3.80
N TYR A 123 5.11 -6.33 -4.05
CA TYR A 123 4.05 -7.28 -3.72
C TYR A 123 3.15 -7.56 -4.91
N HIS A 124 2.75 -8.82 -5.06
CA HIS A 124 1.80 -9.25 -6.07
C HIS A 124 0.67 -10.05 -5.43
N PHE A 125 -0.50 -10.03 -6.06
CA PHE A 125 -1.62 -10.85 -5.61
C PHE A 125 -1.51 -12.26 -6.17
N ARG A 126 -1.40 -13.26 -5.30
CA ARG A 126 -1.32 -14.67 -5.68
C ARG A 126 -1.99 -15.55 -4.64
N ASN A 127 -2.79 -16.52 -5.08
CA ASN A 127 -3.51 -17.48 -4.22
C ASN A 127 -4.45 -16.81 -3.19
N GLY A 128 -5.03 -15.67 -3.54
CA GLY A 128 -6.01 -14.98 -2.69
C GLY A 128 -5.43 -13.87 -1.81
N HIS A 129 -4.13 -13.59 -1.90
CA HIS A 129 -3.48 -12.58 -1.09
C HIS A 129 -2.25 -11.92 -1.73
N TYR A 130 -1.95 -10.71 -1.28
CA TYR A 130 -0.71 -10.02 -1.54
C TYR A 130 0.45 -10.70 -0.80
N ARG A 131 1.48 -11.01 -1.57
CA ARG A 131 2.73 -11.56 -1.09
C ARG A 131 3.88 -10.78 -1.66
N LYS A 132 4.92 -10.61 -0.83
CA LYS A 132 6.19 -10.08 -1.30
C LYS A 132 6.77 -11.00 -2.36
N PHE A 133 7.33 -10.43 -3.41
CA PHE A 133 7.98 -11.20 -4.47
C PHE A 133 9.28 -10.54 -4.90
N GLY A 134 10.27 -11.38 -5.22
CA GLY A 134 11.65 -10.94 -5.41
C GLY A 134 12.32 -10.54 -4.10
N GLY A 135 13.58 -10.10 -4.22
CA GLY A 135 14.31 -9.50 -3.11
C GLY A 135 13.93 -8.03 -2.89
N ASP A 136 14.34 -7.53 -1.73
CA ASP A 136 14.33 -6.11 -1.45
C ASP A 136 15.40 -5.36 -2.22
N PHE A 137 15.17 -4.07 -2.36
CA PHE A 137 16.14 -3.14 -2.88
C PHE A 137 16.36 -2.02 -1.87
N ASP A 138 17.53 -2.04 -1.24
CA ASP A 138 17.91 -0.95 -0.33
C ASP A 138 18.27 0.29 -1.14
N THR A 139 17.75 1.43 -0.72
CA THR A 139 17.98 2.75 -1.32
C THR A 139 18.75 3.63 -0.35
N SER A 140 19.46 4.60 -0.89
CA SER A 140 20.10 5.66 -0.13
C SER A 140 20.06 6.98 -0.89
N ALA A 141 19.70 8.06 -0.20
CA ALA A 141 19.75 9.43 -0.71
C ALA A 141 21.15 9.81 -1.21
N TYR A 142 22.21 9.18 -0.70
CA TYR A 142 23.59 9.42 -1.11
C TYR A 142 24.02 8.65 -2.37
N ARG A 143 23.24 7.65 -2.82
CA ARG A 143 23.61 6.77 -3.94
C ARG A 143 22.86 7.06 -5.24
N ASP A 144 21.88 7.97 -5.24
CA ASP A 144 20.94 8.22 -6.37
C ASP A 144 20.38 6.89 -6.95
N ASP A 145 20.11 5.93 -6.07
CA ASP A 145 19.64 4.59 -6.43
C ASP A 145 18.11 4.48 -6.36
N PHE A 146 17.43 5.50 -5.84
CA PHE A 146 15.97 5.53 -5.79
C PHE A 146 15.37 5.50 -7.22
N PRO A 147 14.43 4.59 -7.52
CA PRO A 147 13.89 4.47 -8.87
C PRO A 147 13.15 5.74 -9.30
N LYS A 148 13.70 6.42 -10.32
CA LYS A 148 13.13 7.68 -10.85
C LYS A 148 11.67 7.55 -11.28
N SER A 149 11.23 6.36 -11.72
CA SER A 149 9.83 6.10 -12.08
C SER A 149 8.86 6.32 -10.91
N LEU A 150 9.28 6.05 -9.67
CA LEU A 150 8.48 6.29 -8.46
C LEU A 150 8.37 7.79 -8.14
N LEU A 151 9.43 8.57 -8.40
CA LEU A 151 9.47 10.02 -8.15
C LEU A 151 8.54 10.84 -9.07
N THR A 152 8.07 10.25 -10.17
CA THR A 152 7.19 10.94 -11.14
C THR A 152 5.71 10.92 -10.78
N VAL A 153 5.35 10.27 -9.68
CA VAL A 153 3.96 10.15 -9.22
C VAL A 153 3.79 11.08 -8.02
N HIS A 154 2.72 11.85 -8.01
CA HIS A 154 2.38 12.70 -6.86
C HIS A 154 1.46 11.95 -5.90
N PRO A 155 1.56 12.24 -4.59
CA PRO A 155 0.61 11.72 -3.60
C PRO A 155 -0.83 11.96 -4.06
N THR A 156 -1.61 10.89 -4.14
CA THR A 156 -3.01 10.93 -4.55
C THR A 156 -3.86 10.60 -3.34
N CYS A 157 -4.39 11.63 -2.68
CA CYS A 157 -5.32 11.47 -1.57
C CYS A 157 -6.80 11.62 -1.99
N ASP A 158 -7.07 11.77 -3.30
CA ASP A 158 -8.41 11.86 -3.83
C ASP A 158 -9.04 10.44 -3.94
N PRO A 159 -10.06 10.13 -3.12
CA PRO A 159 -10.71 8.82 -3.13
C PRO A 159 -11.56 8.56 -4.37
N SER A 160 -11.78 9.59 -5.21
CA SER A 160 -12.50 9.47 -6.48
C SER A 160 -11.57 9.17 -7.66
N TYR A 161 -10.24 9.20 -7.45
CA TYR A 161 -9.27 8.95 -8.50
C TYR A 161 -9.46 7.55 -9.10
N ARG A 162 -9.89 7.52 -10.35
CA ARG A 162 -9.91 6.33 -11.20
C ARG A 162 -8.95 6.60 -12.36
N PRO A 163 -7.76 5.97 -12.40
CA PRO A 163 -6.92 6.12 -13.57
C PRO A 163 -7.72 5.62 -14.77
N GLU A 164 -7.86 6.47 -15.80
CA GLU A 164 -8.52 6.08 -17.04
C GLU A 164 -7.92 4.76 -17.51
N ARG A 165 -8.77 3.81 -17.96
CA ARG A 165 -8.27 2.63 -18.67
C ARG A 165 -7.53 3.18 -19.88
N ALA A 166 -6.20 3.24 -19.82
CA ALA A 166 -5.39 3.40 -21.00
C ALA A 166 -5.79 2.26 -21.94
N GLN A 167 -6.57 2.62 -22.97
CA GLN A 167 -6.88 1.77 -24.09
C GLN A 167 -5.52 1.33 -24.63
N ASN A 168 -5.27 0.02 -24.58
CA ASN A 168 -4.11 -0.55 -25.25
C ASN A 168 -4.27 -0.37 -26.76
#